data_AF-A0A7T4Y906-F1
#
_entry.id   AF-A0A7T4Y906-F1
#
_cell.length_a   1.000
_cell.length_b   1.000
_cell.length_c   1.000
_cell.angle_alpha   90.00
_cell.angle_beta   90.00
_cell.angle_gamma   90.00
#
_symmetry.space_group_name_H-M   'P 1'
#
loop_
_entity.id
_entity.type
_entity.pdbx_description
1 polymer ?
#
loop_
_entity_poly.entity_id
_entity_poly.type
_entity_poly.pdbx_seq_one_letter_code
_entity_poly.pdbx_strand_id
1 'polypeptide(L)'
;MPRRSLLSDTERDSLLVLPESQDDLIQQYSFTDADLALIRQRRGAANRLGFAVQMCLLRYPGYALASDTMLPDPVIHWVAKQVRGDAGAWPEYGGREKTRNEHLHELRAYLGLSVFGLPDFRKLVHSLADLAMQTDKAMILAAHSLETLRQKRIILPALTVIERACAEAVTRANRRLYRTLIEPLERHHKRSLDNLLNVAPDMSITWLVWLRQSPLKPNSRYMREHIERLKVFQSGVMPRFGQSAIISRWVI
;
A
#
# COMPACT_ATOMS: atom_id res chain seq x y z
N MET A 1 9.71 -0.33 19.50
CA MET A 1 10.48 -0.79 18.33
C MET A 1 10.07 0.01 17.11
N PRO A 2 11.00 0.55 16.32
CA PRO A 2 10.66 1.28 15.10
C PRO A 2 9.95 0.30 14.16
N ARG A 3 8.75 0.66 13.68
CA ARG A 3 8.03 -0.17 12.71
C ARG A 3 8.86 -0.18 11.44
N ARG A 4 9.31 -1.37 11.02
CA ARG A 4 9.98 -1.57 9.74
C ARG A 4 9.09 -0.98 8.65
N SER A 5 9.68 -0.11 7.83
CA SER A 5 9.04 0.45 6.64
C SER A 5 8.39 -0.68 5.82
N LEU A 6 7.11 -0.52 5.45
CA LEU A 6 6.41 -1.56 4.69
C LEU A 6 6.80 -1.55 3.22
N LEU A 7 7.05 -0.34 2.69
CA LEU A 7 7.50 -0.13 1.32
C LEU A 7 8.98 0.28 1.30
N SER A 8 9.69 -0.09 0.23
CA SER A 8 10.97 0.54 -0.11
C SER A 8 10.76 1.95 -0.66
N ASP A 9 11.82 2.75 -0.72
CA ASP A 9 11.73 4.08 -1.34
C ASP A 9 11.37 4.00 -2.82
N THR A 10 11.91 3.02 -3.54
CA THR A 10 11.54 2.76 -4.95
C THR A 10 10.06 2.39 -5.12
N GLU A 11 9.48 1.62 -4.19
CA GLU A 11 8.05 1.30 -4.21
C GLU A 11 7.20 2.54 -3.93
N ARG A 12 7.62 3.40 -3.00
CA ARG A 12 6.93 4.68 -2.72
C ARG A 12 6.91 5.58 -3.94
N ASP A 13 8.05 5.72 -4.60
CA ASP A 13 8.17 6.54 -5.80
C ASP A 13 7.27 5.99 -6.91
N SER A 14 7.23 4.65 -7.08
CA SER A 14 6.38 3.99 -8.07
C SER A 14 4.87 4.21 -7.89
N LEU A 15 4.41 4.48 -6.66
CA LEU A 15 2.99 4.67 -6.34
C LEU A 15 2.43 6.04 -6.74
N LEU A 16 3.31 7.04 -6.82
CA LEU A 16 2.96 8.45 -7.06
C LEU A 16 3.63 9.00 -8.32
N VAL A 17 4.03 8.11 -9.24
CA VAL A 17 4.62 8.47 -10.54
C VAL A 17 3.71 9.41 -11.29
N LEU A 18 4.30 10.52 -11.74
CA LEU A 18 3.65 11.49 -12.59
C LEU A 18 3.63 10.99 -14.03
N PRO A 19 2.69 11.43 -14.87
CA PRO A 19 2.69 11.10 -16.30
C PRO A 19 4.03 11.48 -16.95
N GLU A 20 4.68 10.52 -17.60
CA GLU A 20 5.98 10.71 -18.27
C GLU A 20 5.85 10.78 -19.79
N SER A 21 4.98 9.92 -20.37
CA SER A 21 4.74 9.92 -21.81
C SER A 21 3.77 11.03 -22.22
N GLN A 22 3.85 11.44 -23.48
CA GLN A 22 2.93 12.41 -24.04
C GLN A 22 1.48 11.90 -23.99
N ASP A 23 1.25 10.61 -24.22
CA ASP A 23 -0.08 10.00 -24.18
C ASP A 23 -0.66 10.02 -22.76
N ASP A 24 0.16 9.72 -21.74
CA ASP A 24 -0.26 9.80 -20.34
C ASP A 24 -0.60 11.24 -19.95
N LEU A 25 0.21 12.22 -20.40
CA LEU A 25 -0.04 13.64 -20.18
C LEU A 25 -1.34 14.12 -20.84
N ILE A 26 -1.65 13.61 -22.04
CA ILE A 26 -2.93 13.87 -22.72
C ILE A 26 -4.07 13.27 -21.89
N GLN A 27 -3.94 12.02 -21.44
CA GLN A 27 -5.01 11.34 -20.72
C GLN A 27 -5.29 11.96 -19.35
N GLN A 28 -4.24 12.27 -18.59
CA GLN A 28 -4.37 12.67 -17.19
C GLN A 28 -4.43 14.19 -17.02
N TYR A 29 -3.67 14.95 -17.83
CA TYR A 29 -3.42 16.38 -17.60
C TYR A 29 -4.03 17.30 -18.66
N SER A 30 -4.96 16.82 -19.49
CA SER A 30 -5.71 17.72 -20.39
C SER A 30 -6.74 18.57 -19.63
N PHE A 31 -6.81 19.86 -19.97
CA PHE A 31 -7.82 20.78 -19.44
C PHE A 31 -9.02 20.91 -20.36
N THR A 32 -10.21 20.92 -19.75
CA THR A 32 -11.46 21.30 -20.42
C THR A 32 -11.57 22.83 -20.54
N ASP A 33 -12.53 23.31 -21.33
CA ASP A 33 -12.80 24.75 -21.43
C ASP A 33 -13.20 25.37 -20.09
N ALA A 34 -13.94 24.62 -19.25
CA ALA A 34 -14.31 25.04 -17.91
C ALA A 34 -13.07 25.18 -17.00
N ASP A 35 -12.13 24.23 -17.10
CA ASP A 35 -10.87 24.30 -16.36
C ASP A 35 -10.05 25.52 -16.77
N LEU A 36 -9.91 25.75 -18.08
CA LEU A 36 -9.17 26.90 -18.61
C LEU A 36 -9.84 28.22 -18.22
N ALA A 37 -11.18 28.28 -18.20
CA ALA A 37 -11.91 29.45 -17.73
C ALA A 37 -11.64 29.73 -16.25
N LEU A 38 -11.65 28.70 -15.40
CA LEU A 38 -11.33 28.82 -13.97
C LEU A 38 -9.88 29.28 -13.76
N ILE A 39 -8.92 28.66 -14.45
CA ILE A 39 -7.49 29.01 -14.37
C ILE A 39 -7.27 30.48 -14.74
N ARG A 40 -7.92 30.98 -15.81
CA ARG A 40 -7.76 32.37 -16.29
C ARG A 40 -8.20 33.42 -15.28
N GLN A 41 -9.01 33.07 -14.28
CA GLN A 41 -9.41 34.00 -13.22
C GLN A 41 -8.23 34.39 -12.31
N ARG A 42 -7.14 33.62 -12.30
CA ARG A 42 -5.97 33.93 -11.47
C ARG A 42 -5.16 35.09 -12.05
N ARG A 43 -4.82 36.04 -11.18
CA ARG A 43 -3.95 37.19 -11.52
C ARG A 43 -2.48 36.76 -11.49
N GLY A 44 -1.74 37.11 -12.55
CA GLY A 44 -0.32 36.81 -12.70
C GLY A 44 -0.05 35.45 -13.37
N ALA A 45 1.03 35.37 -14.15
CA ALA A 45 1.41 34.16 -14.88
C ALA A 45 1.72 32.99 -13.94
N ALA A 46 2.51 33.23 -12.88
CA ALA A 46 2.87 32.24 -11.88
C ALA A 46 1.66 31.60 -11.19
N ASN A 47 0.65 32.41 -10.82
CA ASN A 47 -0.56 31.90 -10.17
C ASN A 47 -1.44 31.08 -11.11
N ARG A 48 -1.55 31.46 -12.40
CA ARG A 48 -2.28 30.66 -13.40
C ARG A 48 -1.61 29.30 -13.60
N LEU A 49 -0.29 29.28 -13.80
CA LEU A 49 0.48 28.06 -13.95
C LEU A 49 0.37 27.18 -12.69
N GLY A 50 0.57 27.77 -11.51
CA GLY A 50 0.51 27.04 -10.26
C GLY A 50 -0.85 26.47 -9.90
N PHE A 51 -1.92 27.21 -10.18
CA PHE A 51 -3.29 26.71 -10.02
C PHE A 51 -3.57 25.54 -10.97
N ALA A 52 -3.12 25.63 -12.22
CA ALA A 52 -3.25 24.56 -13.21
C ALA A 52 -2.46 23.30 -12.79
N VAL A 53 -1.24 23.46 -12.32
CA VAL A 53 -0.42 22.35 -11.80
C VAL A 53 -1.08 21.68 -10.59
N GLN A 54 -1.60 22.46 -9.63
CA GLN A 54 -2.35 21.89 -8.51
C GLN A 54 -3.57 21.10 -8.98
N MET A 55 -4.30 21.60 -9.97
CA MET A 55 -5.43 20.90 -10.56
C MET A 55 -5.00 19.55 -11.15
N CYS A 56 -3.89 19.51 -11.88
CA CYS A 56 -3.33 18.27 -12.41
C CYS A 56 -3.02 17.27 -11.30
N LEU A 57 -2.24 17.65 -10.29
CA LEU A 57 -1.84 16.76 -9.19
C LEU A 57 -3.02 16.23 -8.38
N LEU A 58 -4.05 17.05 -8.19
CA LEU A 58 -5.28 16.65 -7.52
C LEU A 58 -6.14 15.68 -8.34
N ARG A 59 -6.09 15.75 -9.67
CA ARG A 59 -6.72 14.76 -10.56
C ARG A 59 -5.94 13.46 -10.56
N TYR A 60 -4.63 13.56 -10.77
CA TYR A 60 -3.69 12.45 -10.76
C TYR A 60 -2.30 12.96 -10.37
N PRO A 61 -1.58 12.34 -9.43
CA PRO A 61 -1.88 11.07 -8.77
C PRO A 61 -2.95 11.17 -7.67
N GLY A 62 -3.52 12.35 -7.39
CA GLY A 62 -4.60 12.55 -6.43
C GLY A 62 -4.19 13.19 -5.11
N TYR A 63 -3.04 13.86 -5.04
CA TYR A 63 -2.53 14.51 -3.84
C TYR A 63 -2.40 16.03 -4.00
N ALA A 64 -2.38 16.74 -2.88
CA ALA A 64 -2.19 18.18 -2.88
C ALA A 64 -0.70 18.55 -3.01
N LEU A 65 -0.40 19.55 -3.84
CA LEU A 65 0.97 20.07 -4.01
C LEU A 65 1.56 20.52 -2.67
N ALA A 66 2.66 19.90 -2.25
CA ALA A 66 3.41 20.27 -1.06
C ALA A 66 4.44 21.37 -1.36
N SER A 67 4.99 21.97 -0.32
CA SER A 67 5.93 23.09 -0.45
C SER A 67 7.26 22.74 -1.11
N ASP A 68 7.67 21.50 -0.92
CA ASP A 68 8.92 20.87 -1.29
C ASP A 68 8.76 19.94 -2.50
N THR A 69 7.57 19.90 -3.12
CA THR A 69 7.33 19.07 -4.31
C THR A 69 8.18 19.59 -5.47
N MET A 70 9.13 18.77 -5.90
CA MET A 70 9.87 18.97 -7.15
C MET A 70 9.10 18.30 -8.28
N LEU A 71 8.71 19.09 -9.29
CA LEU A 71 8.03 18.57 -10.47
C LEU A 71 9.01 18.46 -11.64
N PRO A 72 8.92 17.38 -12.45
CA PRO A 72 9.70 17.26 -13.67
C PRO A 72 9.39 18.40 -14.64
N ASP A 73 10.42 18.96 -15.28
CA ASP A 73 10.28 20.01 -16.29
C ASP A 73 9.28 19.67 -17.41
N PRO A 74 9.19 18.43 -17.94
CA PRO A 74 8.21 18.08 -18.95
C PRO A 74 6.77 18.34 -18.51
N VAL A 75 6.44 18.07 -17.23
CA VAL A 75 5.11 18.31 -16.67
C VAL A 75 4.82 19.82 -16.62
N ILE A 76 5.79 20.61 -16.15
CA ILE A 76 5.63 22.07 -16.05
C ILE A 76 5.42 22.68 -17.45
N HIS A 77 6.24 22.29 -18.42
CA HIS A 77 6.13 22.76 -19.80
C HIS A 77 4.81 22.35 -20.46
N TRP A 78 4.37 21.11 -20.23
CA TRP A 78 3.08 20.62 -20.72
C TRP A 78 1.92 21.47 -20.21
N VAL A 79 1.87 21.71 -18.90
CA VAL A 79 0.81 22.52 -18.27
C VAL A 79 0.90 23.98 -18.74
N ALA A 80 2.09 24.56 -18.80
CA ALA A 80 2.33 25.93 -19.27
C ALA A 80 1.79 26.14 -20.70
N LYS A 81 2.06 25.20 -21.61
CA LYS A 81 1.56 25.23 -22.99
C LYS A 81 0.04 25.29 -23.05
N GLN A 82 -0.65 24.47 -22.26
CA GLN A 82 -2.12 24.44 -22.26
C GLN A 82 -2.75 25.74 -21.74
N VAL A 83 -2.13 26.37 -20.74
CA VAL A 83 -2.62 27.63 -20.18
C VAL A 83 -2.12 28.88 -20.93
N ARG A 84 -1.40 28.68 -22.05
CA ARG A 84 -0.73 29.72 -22.84
C ARG A 84 0.16 30.62 -21.96
N GLY A 85 0.87 30.00 -21.03
CA GLY A 85 1.80 30.65 -20.10
C GLY A 85 3.25 30.27 -20.37
N ASP A 86 4.15 30.94 -19.65
CA ASP A 86 5.57 30.63 -19.65
C ASP A 86 5.90 29.68 -18.48
N ALA A 87 6.61 28.59 -18.77
CA ALA A 87 7.10 27.65 -17.76
C ALA A 87 8.10 28.34 -16.80
N GLY A 88 8.81 29.37 -17.26
CA GLY A 88 9.71 30.19 -16.45
C GLY A 88 9.04 30.91 -15.28
N ALA A 89 7.71 31.02 -15.27
CA ALA A 89 6.95 31.59 -14.15
C ALA A 89 6.73 30.62 -12.98
N TRP A 90 7.06 29.32 -13.13
CA TRP A 90 6.86 28.31 -12.08
C TRP A 90 7.61 28.62 -10.77
N PRO A 91 8.90 29.02 -10.78
CA PRO A 91 9.63 29.31 -9.55
C PRO A 91 9.04 30.46 -8.71
N GLU A 92 8.26 31.36 -9.34
CA GLU A 92 7.58 32.46 -8.66
C GLU A 92 6.26 32.03 -8.01
N TYR A 93 5.76 30.83 -8.33
CA TYR A 93 4.50 30.34 -7.79
C TYR A 93 4.62 29.97 -6.32
N GLY A 94 3.65 30.41 -5.51
CA GLY A 94 3.50 29.92 -4.15
C GLY A 94 4.57 30.41 -3.17
N GLY A 95 5.27 31.50 -3.48
CA GLY A 95 6.19 32.17 -2.54
C GLY A 95 5.52 32.61 -1.22
N ARG A 96 4.18 32.64 -1.16
CA ARG A 96 3.39 32.70 0.08
C ARG A 96 2.53 31.44 0.20
N GLU A 97 2.66 30.73 1.32
CA GLU A 97 1.89 29.51 1.59
C GLU A 97 0.37 29.73 1.52
N LYS A 98 -0.09 30.91 1.96
CA LYS A 98 -1.50 31.32 1.94
C LYS A 98 -2.13 31.18 0.54
N THR A 99 -1.44 31.60 -0.51
CA THR A 99 -1.95 31.52 -1.89
C THR A 99 -2.16 30.07 -2.33
N ARG A 100 -1.23 29.16 -1.99
CA ARG A 100 -1.36 27.74 -2.36
C ARG A 100 -2.51 27.07 -1.63
N ASN A 101 -2.73 27.42 -0.36
CA ASN A 101 -3.82 26.87 0.44
C ASN A 101 -5.19 27.38 -0.04
N GLU A 102 -5.28 28.66 -0.44
CA GLU A 102 -6.47 29.23 -1.07
C GLU A 102 -6.80 28.53 -2.39
N HIS A 103 -5.81 28.31 -3.26
CA HIS A 103 -5.97 27.58 -4.50
C HIS A 103 -6.42 26.13 -4.28
N LEU A 104 -5.80 25.42 -3.34
CA LEU A 104 -6.18 24.07 -2.96
C LEU A 104 -7.64 24.01 -2.48
N HIS A 105 -8.08 24.98 -1.69
CA HIS A 105 -9.45 25.04 -1.19
C HIS A 105 -10.46 25.20 -2.33
N GLU A 106 -10.20 26.12 -3.27
CA GLU A 106 -11.04 26.36 -4.44
C GLU A 106 -11.08 25.15 -5.38
N LEU A 107 -9.93 24.55 -5.68
CA LEU A 107 -9.82 23.35 -6.52
C LEU A 107 -10.53 22.15 -5.90
N ARG A 108 -10.44 21.98 -4.58
CA ARG A 108 -11.16 20.91 -3.88
C ARG A 108 -12.66 21.03 -4.07
N ALA A 109 -13.21 22.25 -3.97
CA ALA A 109 -14.62 22.50 -4.20
C ALA A 109 -15.01 22.24 -5.66
N TYR A 110 -14.23 22.76 -6.60
CA TYR A 110 -14.45 22.59 -8.04
C TYR A 110 -14.42 21.12 -8.50
N LEU A 111 -13.44 20.35 -8.01
CA LEU A 111 -13.27 18.93 -8.36
C LEU A 111 -14.18 17.99 -7.54
N GLY A 112 -14.90 18.51 -6.55
CA GLY A 112 -15.74 17.72 -5.65
C GLY A 112 -14.94 16.72 -4.81
N LEU A 113 -13.75 17.13 -4.35
CA LEU A 113 -12.84 16.30 -3.56
C LEU A 113 -13.10 16.47 -2.05
N SER A 114 -12.93 15.40 -1.28
CA SER A 114 -12.94 15.45 0.19
C SER A 114 -11.55 15.22 0.78
N VAL A 115 -11.32 15.74 1.99
CA VAL A 115 -10.05 15.54 2.71
C VAL A 115 -10.11 14.20 3.44
N PHE A 116 -9.01 13.44 3.38
CA PHE A 116 -8.89 12.18 4.10
C PHE A 116 -8.94 12.39 5.63
N GLY A 117 -9.87 11.72 6.30
CA GLY A 117 -10.01 11.76 7.75
C GLY A 117 -9.91 10.40 8.43
N LEU A 118 -10.03 10.43 9.77
CA LEU A 118 -10.07 9.21 10.58
C LEU A 118 -11.21 8.24 10.20
N PRO A 119 -12.43 8.69 9.83
CA PRO A 119 -13.47 7.79 9.33
C PRO A 119 -13.04 7.04 8.06
N ASP A 120 -12.36 7.73 7.14
CA ASP A 120 -11.87 7.14 5.88
C ASP A 120 -10.75 6.14 6.15
N PHE A 121 -9.85 6.46 7.08
CA PHE A 121 -8.82 5.53 7.54
C PHE A 121 -9.43 4.22 8.06
N ARG A 122 -10.44 4.30 8.94
CA ARG A 122 -11.12 3.10 9.48
C ARG A 122 -11.80 2.29 8.39
N LYS A 123 -12.50 2.95 7.46
CA LYS A 123 -13.14 2.30 6.31
C LYS A 123 -12.13 1.63 5.40
N LEU A 124 -11.01 2.30 5.13
CA LEU A 124 -9.91 1.79 4.30
C LEU A 124 -9.28 0.54 4.92
N VAL A 125 -8.93 0.58 6.21
CA VAL A 125 -8.40 -0.61 6.92
C VAL A 125 -9.38 -1.77 6.87
N HIS A 126 -10.68 -1.50 7.01
CA HIS A 126 -11.70 -2.55 6.94
C HIS A 126 -11.79 -3.16 5.54
N SER A 127 -11.86 -2.35 4.48
CA SER A 127 -11.91 -2.87 3.10
C SER A 127 -10.64 -3.59 2.70
N LEU A 128 -9.48 -3.15 3.18
CA LEU A 128 -8.20 -3.81 2.92
C LEU A 128 -8.07 -5.15 3.63
N ALA A 129 -8.82 -5.42 4.70
CA ALA A 129 -8.65 -6.64 5.47
C ALA A 129 -8.93 -7.91 4.64
N ASP A 130 -9.91 -7.87 3.73
CA ASP A 130 -10.21 -9.02 2.86
C ASP A 130 -9.16 -9.21 1.76
N LEU A 131 -8.62 -8.13 1.18
CA LEU A 131 -7.48 -8.22 0.26
C LEU A 131 -6.22 -8.72 0.99
N ALA A 132 -6.01 -8.23 2.21
CA ALA A 132 -4.92 -8.64 3.08
C ALA A 132 -5.09 -10.07 3.63
N MET A 133 -6.23 -10.74 3.42
CA MET A 133 -6.38 -12.20 3.62
C MET A 133 -5.77 -12.98 2.45
N GLN A 134 -5.69 -12.39 1.26
CA GLN A 134 -5.26 -13.03 0.01
C GLN A 134 -3.79 -12.75 -0.34
N THR A 135 -3.23 -11.61 0.11
CA THR A 135 -1.84 -11.22 -0.16
C THR A 135 -1.22 -10.45 1.00
N ASP A 136 0.06 -10.69 1.30
CA ASP A 136 0.89 -9.92 2.25
C ASP A 136 1.80 -8.90 1.55
N LYS A 137 1.78 -8.86 0.21
CA LYS A 137 2.58 -7.92 -0.57
C LYS A 137 2.11 -6.48 -0.31
N ALA A 138 2.94 -5.71 0.39
CA ALA A 138 2.65 -4.35 0.80
C ALA A 138 2.30 -3.44 -0.39
N MET A 139 3.02 -3.59 -1.50
CA MET A 139 2.80 -2.81 -2.72
C MET A 139 1.40 -2.99 -3.31
N ILE A 140 0.85 -4.22 -3.30
CA ILE A 140 -0.50 -4.49 -3.81
C ILE A 140 -1.55 -3.80 -2.93
N LEU A 141 -1.39 -3.88 -1.61
CA LEU A 141 -2.30 -3.22 -0.66
C LEU A 141 -2.24 -1.69 -0.79
N ALA A 142 -1.03 -1.13 -0.94
CA ALA A 142 -0.83 0.30 -1.09
C ALA A 142 -1.42 0.82 -2.40
N ALA A 143 -1.11 0.19 -3.53
CA ALA A 143 -1.67 0.57 -4.83
C ALA A 143 -3.21 0.51 -4.83
N HIS A 144 -3.79 -0.57 -4.28
CA HIS A 144 -5.23 -0.69 -4.13
C HIS A 144 -5.82 0.39 -3.23
N SER A 145 -5.11 0.80 -2.17
CA SER A 145 -5.54 1.88 -1.28
C SER A 145 -5.63 3.20 -2.00
N LEU A 146 -4.59 3.57 -2.78
CA LEU A 146 -4.57 4.83 -3.52
C LEU A 146 -5.72 4.86 -4.53
N GLU A 147 -5.91 3.77 -5.27
CA GLU A 147 -6.98 3.66 -6.26
C GLU A 147 -8.37 3.76 -5.62
N THR A 148 -8.58 3.08 -4.48
CA THR A 148 -9.84 3.15 -3.72
C THR A 148 -10.14 4.59 -3.27
N LEU A 149 -9.14 5.35 -2.86
CA LEU A 149 -9.32 6.74 -2.42
C LEU A 149 -9.62 7.68 -3.61
N ARG A 150 -8.93 7.50 -4.75
CA ARG A 150 -9.22 8.25 -5.99
C ARG A 150 -10.65 8.04 -6.47
N GLN A 151 -11.10 6.79 -6.51
CA GLN A 151 -12.48 6.45 -6.90
C GLN A 151 -13.52 7.09 -5.99
N LYS A 152 -13.20 7.24 -4.71
CA LYS A 152 -14.04 7.94 -3.72
C LYS A 152 -13.86 9.46 -3.71
N ARG A 153 -13.05 10.02 -4.62
CA ARG A 153 -12.71 11.45 -4.69
C ARG A 153 -12.14 11.99 -3.38
N ILE A 154 -11.33 11.18 -2.71
CA ILE A 154 -10.64 11.57 -1.47
C ILE A 154 -9.20 11.95 -1.83
N ILE A 155 -8.77 13.15 -1.42
CA ILE A 155 -7.38 13.59 -1.57
C ILE A 155 -6.49 12.60 -0.80
N LEU A 156 -5.48 12.06 -1.48
CA LEU A 156 -4.59 11.07 -0.89
C LEU A 156 -3.87 11.66 0.34
N PRO A 157 -3.86 10.95 1.48
CA PRO A 157 -3.01 11.31 2.60
C PRO A 157 -1.55 10.97 2.27
N ALA A 158 -0.62 11.40 3.14
CA ALA A 158 0.77 10.99 3.03
C ALA A 158 0.91 9.45 2.98
N LEU A 159 1.87 8.94 2.20
CA LEU A 159 2.09 7.50 2.04
C LEU A 159 2.30 6.77 3.37
N THR A 160 2.90 7.41 4.37
CA THR A 160 3.06 6.84 5.71
C THR A 160 1.72 6.49 6.38
N VAL A 161 0.65 7.24 6.08
CA VAL A 161 -0.71 6.94 6.55
C VAL A 161 -1.29 5.73 5.81
N ILE A 162 -1.02 5.61 4.50
CA ILE A 162 -1.40 4.46 3.69
C ILE A 162 -0.69 3.19 4.19
N GLU A 163 0.63 3.25 4.38
CA GLU A 163 1.41 2.15 4.95
C GLU A 163 0.85 1.72 6.31
N ARG A 164 0.48 2.68 7.17
CA ARG A 164 -0.15 2.36 8.45
C ARG A 164 -1.49 1.64 8.29
N ALA A 165 -2.32 2.04 7.32
CA ALA A 165 -3.58 1.37 7.03
C ALA A 165 -3.34 -0.07 6.53
N CYS A 166 -2.39 -0.28 5.63
CA CYS A 166 -1.97 -1.60 5.15
C CYS A 166 -1.48 -2.49 6.32
N ALA A 167 -0.62 -1.97 7.19
CA ALA A 167 -0.10 -2.70 8.35
C ALA A 167 -1.23 -3.17 9.28
N GLU A 168 -2.20 -2.29 9.54
CA GLU A 168 -3.35 -2.61 10.39
C GLU A 168 -4.26 -3.64 9.72
N ALA A 169 -4.49 -3.54 8.41
CA ALA A 169 -5.25 -4.51 7.65
C ALA A 169 -4.59 -5.90 7.66
N VAL A 170 -3.28 -5.98 7.44
CA VAL A 170 -2.49 -7.23 7.53
C VAL A 170 -2.58 -7.81 8.95
N THR A 171 -2.48 -6.98 9.99
CA THR A 171 -2.62 -7.44 11.37
C THR A 171 -4.01 -8.05 11.62
N ARG A 172 -5.07 -7.42 11.10
CA ARG A 172 -6.45 -7.94 11.21
C ARG A 172 -6.62 -9.24 10.43
N ALA A 173 -6.08 -9.31 9.22
CA ALA A 173 -6.10 -10.52 8.40
C ALA A 173 -5.38 -11.68 9.10
N ASN A 174 -4.18 -11.45 9.63
CA ASN A 174 -3.43 -12.48 10.38
C ASN A 174 -4.20 -12.96 11.60
N ARG A 175 -4.84 -12.07 12.36
CA ARG A 175 -5.70 -12.47 13.49
C ARG A 175 -6.88 -13.33 13.05
N ARG A 176 -7.54 -12.97 11.95
CA ARG A 176 -8.65 -13.76 11.38
C ARG A 176 -8.15 -15.13 10.93
N LEU A 177 -7.03 -15.17 10.23
CA LEU A 177 -6.39 -16.40 9.78
C LEU A 177 -6.02 -17.32 10.94
N TYR A 178 -5.33 -16.80 11.96
CA TYR A 178 -4.98 -17.58 13.16
C TYR A 178 -6.22 -18.11 13.85
N ARG A 179 -7.26 -17.29 14.00
CA ARG A 179 -8.53 -17.75 14.57
C ARG A 179 -9.13 -18.90 13.75
N THR A 180 -9.23 -18.75 12.43
CA THR A 180 -9.74 -19.80 11.54
C THR A 180 -8.93 -21.10 11.64
N LEU A 181 -7.60 -21.01 11.76
CA LEU A 181 -6.74 -22.19 11.89
C LEU A 181 -6.84 -22.87 13.26
N ILE A 182 -7.06 -22.10 14.34
CA ILE A 182 -7.07 -22.60 15.72
C ILE A 182 -8.47 -23.07 16.15
N GLU A 183 -9.54 -22.49 15.60
CA GLU A 183 -10.93 -22.82 15.93
C GLU A 183 -11.28 -24.33 15.84
N PRO A 184 -10.86 -25.09 14.81
CA PRO A 184 -11.13 -26.53 14.75
C PRO A 184 -10.22 -27.38 15.67
N LEU A 185 -9.24 -26.79 16.38
CA LEU A 185 -8.29 -27.55 17.18
C LEU A 185 -8.84 -27.92 18.56
N GLU A 186 -8.94 -29.22 18.81
CA GLU A 186 -9.14 -29.78 20.15
C GLU A 186 -7.97 -29.50 21.11
N ARG A 187 -8.20 -29.68 22.41
CA ARG A 187 -7.18 -29.46 23.47
C ARG A 187 -5.92 -30.29 23.26
N HIS A 188 -6.06 -31.52 22.77
CA HIS A 188 -4.91 -32.39 22.53
C HIS A 188 -4.06 -31.87 21.36
N HIS A 189 -4.66 -31.43 20.25
CA HIS A 189 -3.94 -30.79 19.14
C HIS A 189 -3.16 -29.55 19.60
N LYS A 190 -3.78 -28.68 20.42
CA LYS A 190 -3.13 -27.48 20.96
C LYS A 190 -1.91 -27.84 21.81
N ARG A 191 -2.05 -28.80 22.73
CA ARG A 191 -0.93 -29.31 23.55
C ARG A 191 0.19 -29.88 22.69
N SER A 192 -0.13 -30.65 21.66
CA SER A 192 0.87 -31.19 20.74
C SER A 192 1.63 -30.07 20.01
N LEU A 193 0.93 -29.02 19.53
CA LEU A 193 1.57 -27.85 18.91
C LEU A 193 2.44 -27.09 19.90
N ASP A 194 1.99 -26.87 21.13
CA ASP A 194 2.78 -26.22 22.19
C ASP A 194 4.04 -27.03 22.51
N ASN A 195 3.93 -28.36 22.54
CA ASN A 195 5.07 -29.26 22.77
C ASN A 195 6.14 -29.16 21.67
N LEU A 196 5.78 -28.70 20.46
CA LEU A 196 6.78 -28.47 19.40
C LEU A 196 7.75 -27.33 19.76
N LEU A 197 7.38 -26.45 20.67
CA LEU A 197 8.22 -25.34 21.12
C LEU A 197 9.25 -25.76 22.18
N ASN A 198 9.13 -26.96 22.74
CA ASN A 198 10.09 -27.50 23.71
C ASN A 198 11.35 -28.04 23.01
N VAL A 199 12.50 -27.96 23.70
CA VAL A 199 13.76 -28.57 23.27
C VAL A 199 13.58 -30.08 23.17
N ALA A 200 13.98 -30.67 22.04
CA ALA A 200 13.89 -32.10 21.84
C ALA A 200 14.91 -32.84 22.73
N PRO A 201 14.58 -34.03 23.28
CA PRO A 201 15.52 -34.83 24.05
C PRO A 201 16.80 -35.07 23.25
N ASP A 202 17.95 -34.95 23.92
CA ASP A 202 19.28 -35.17 23.33
C ASP A 202 19.63 -34.24 22.16
N MET A 203 18.89 -33.13 21.99
CA MET A 203 19.14 -32.09 20.99
C MET A 203 19.26 -30.71 21.64
N SER A 204 19.93 -29.77 20.96
CA SER A 204 20.00 -28.35 21.34
C SER A 204 18.95 -27.49 20.65
N ILE A 205 18.01 -28.10 19.92
CA ILE A 205 16.99 -27.44 19.12
C ILE A 205 15.60 -27.91 19.52
N THR A 206 14.58 -27.09 19.27
CA THR A 206 13.18 -27.47 19.52
C THR A 206 12.68 -28.51 18.52
N TRP A 207 11.65 -29.25 18.90
CA TRP A 207 10.94 -30.16 18.00
C TRP A 207 10.49 -29.47 16.71
N LEU A 208 10.02 -28.21 16.79
CA LEU A 208 9.64 -27.42 15.63
C LEU A 208 10.82 -27.15 14.69
N VAL A 209 11.97 -26.74 15.24
CA VAL A 209 13.18 -26.48 14.45
C VAL A 209 13.66 -27.77 13.79
N TRP A 210 13.66 -28.88 14.51
CA TRP A 210 14.04 -30.20 13.97
C TRP A 210 13.12 -30.65 12.83
N LEU A 211 11.80 -30.49 12.98
CA LEU A 211 10.82 -30.82 11.92
C LEU A 211 10.99 -29.95 10.67
N ARG A 212 11.38 -28.69 10.83
CA ARG A 212 11.56 -27.72 9.72
C ARG A 212 12.89 -27.86 8.98
N GLN A 213 13.81 -28.71 9.44
CA GLN A 213 15.09 -28.89 8.77
C GLN A 213 14.90 -29.47 7.37
N SER A 214 15.47 -28.79 6.38
CA SER A 214 15.47 -29.23 4.99
C SER A 214 16.15 -30.59 4.83
N PRO A 215 15.80 -31.35 3.77
CA PRO A 215 16.49 -32.57 3.46
C PRO A 215 17.98 -32.40 3.20
N LEU A 216 18.76 -33.29 3.78
CA LEU A 216 20.19 -33.41 3.54
C LEU A 216 20.44 -34.40 2.39
N LYS A 217 21.71 -34.75 2.14
CA LYS A 217 22.10 -35.62 1.02
C LYS A 217 21.28 -36.93 1.02
N PRO A 218 20.83 -37.44 -0.15
CA PRO A 218 20.00 -38.63 -0.22
C PRO A 218 20.82 -39.89 0.08
N ASN A 219 20.95 -40.23 1.37
CA ASN A 219 21.55 -41.48 1.84
C ASN A 219 20.64 -42.16 2.87
N SER A 220 20.92 -43.44 3.16
CA SER A 220 20.08 -44.27 4.03
C SER A 220 19.84 -43.68 5.42
N ARG A 221 20.84 -42.99 5.98
CA ARG A 221 20.74 -42.31 7.28
C ARG A 221 19.73 -41.15 7.23
N TYR A 222 19.91 -40.21 6.30
CA TYR A 222 19.03 -39.04 6.20
C TYR A 222 17.61 -39.41 5.75
N MET A 223 17.46 -40.45 4.92
CA MET A 223 16.15 -41.00 4.58
C MET A 223 15.40 -41.53 5.81
N ARG A 224 16.10 -42.23 6.73
CA ARG A 224 15.50 -42.69 7.98
C ARG A 224 15.09 -41.52 8.88
N GLU A 225 15.93 -40.50 9.01
CA GLU A 225 15.61 -39.29 9.77
C GLU A 225 14.37 -38.57 9.19
N HIS A 226 14.21 -38.54 7.86
CA HIS A 226 12.99 -37.98 7.24
C HIS A 226 11.74 -38.80 7.51
N ILE A 227 11.84 -40.13 7.46
CA ILE A 227 10.72 -41.01 7.80
C ILE A 227 10.30 -40.78 9.25
N GLU A 228 11.24 -40.64 10.18
CA GLU A 228 10.95 -40.32 11.58
C GLU A 228 10.26 -38.95 11.73
N ARG A 229 10.71 -37.91 11.02
CA ARG A 229 10.02 -36.60 10.99
C ARG A 229 8.58 -36.73 10.49
N LEU A 230 8.35 -37.49 9.42
CA LEU A 230 7.01 -37.73 8.86
C LEU A 230 6.10 -38.46 9.85
N LYS A 231 6.61 -39.47 10.56
CA LYS A 231 5.85 -40.18 11.60
C LYS A 231 5.47 -39.27 12.75
N VAL A 232 6.39 -38.43 13.23
CA VAL A 232 6.11 -37.45 14.30
C VAL A 232 5.06 -36.44 13.85
N PHE A 233 5.15 -35.97 12.60
CA PHE A 233 4.18 -35.05 12.03
C PHE A 233 2.76 -35.67 11.91
N GLN A 234 2.67 -36.92 11.47
CA GLN A 234 1.40 -37.63 11.26
C GLN A 234 0.73 -38.11 12.56
N SER A 235 1.51 -38.40 13.61
CA SER A 235 1.01 -39.09 14.81
C SER A 235 0.39 -38.20 15.89
N GLY A 236 0.60 -36.87 15.87
CA GLY A 236 0.12 -36.05 16.99
C GLY A 236 -0.19 -34.58 16.70
N VAL A 237 0.14 -34.04 15.53
CA VAL A 237 0.16 -32.58 15.31
C VAL A 237 -0.99 -32.06 14.45
N MET A 238 -1.46 -32.84 13.48
CA MET A 238 -2.38 -32.35 12.45
C MET A 238 -3.83 -32.80 12.70
N PRO A 239 -4.79 -31.89 12.92
CA PRO A 239 -6.17 -32.22 12.58
C PRO A 239 -6.26 -32.44 11.05
N ARG A 240 -7.22 -33.23 10.58
CA ARG A 240 -7.53 -33.28 9.14
C ARG A 240 -8.16 -31.95 8.73
N PHE A 241 -7.35 -30.96 8.36
CA PHE A 241 -7.86 -29.73 7.75
C PHE A 241 -8.47 -30.10 6.39
N GLY A 242 -9.79 -30.02 6.28
CA GLY A 242 -10.47 -30.10 4.98
C GLY A 242 -9.91 -29.02 4.05
N GLN A 243 -9.77 -29.32 2.77
CA GLN A 243 -9.26 -28.43 1.72
C GLN A 243 -10.05 -27.10 1.71
N SER A 244 -9.62 -26.12 2.49
CA SER A 244 -10.16 -24.77 2.46
C SER A 244 -9.15 -23.88 1.75
N ALA A 245 -9.58 -23.27 0.65
CA ALA A 245 -8.78 -22.43 -0.23
C ALA A 245 -8.11 -21.21 0.45
N ILE A 246 -8.40 -20.96 1.73
CA ILE A 246 -7.79 -19.90 2.55
C ILE A 246 -6.35 -20.27 2.98
N ILE A 247 -6.03 -21.57 3.00
CA ILE A 247 -4.78 -22.09 3.58
C ILE A 247 -3.57 -21.93 2.62
N SER A 248 -3.82 -21.80 1.31
CA SER A 248 -2.79 -21.78 0.27
C SER A 248 -1.84 -20.58 0.33
N ARG A 249 -2.19 -19.49 1.00
CA ARG A 249 -1.30 -18.32 1.15
C ARG A 249 -0.13 -18.54 2.12
N TRP A 250 -0.24 -19.45 3.08
CA TRP A 250 0.70 -19.54 4.20
C TRP A 250 1.18 -20.96 4.53
N VAL A 251 0.82 -21.97 3.71
CA VAL A 251 1.16 -23.38 3.93
C VAL A 251 2.16 -23.93 2.91
N ILE A 252 2.77 -23.08 2.08
CA ILE A 252 3.88 -23.46 1.19
C ILE A 252 5.07 -22.54 1.46
#